data_AF-A0AAC9FSU3-F1
#
_entry.id   AF-A0AAC9FSU3-F1
#
_cell.length_a   1.000
_cell.length_b   1.000
_cell.length_c   1.000
_cell.angle_alpha   90.00
_cell.angle_beta   90.00
_cell.angle_gamma   90.00
#
_symmetry.space_group_name_H-M   'P 1'
#
loop_
_entity.id
_entity.type
_entity.pdbx_description
1 polymer ?
#
loop_
_entity_poly.entity_id
_entity_poly.type
_entity_poly.pdbx_seq_one_letter_code
_entity_poly.pdbx_strand_id
1 'polypeptide(L)'
;MKGKAVYRAVALAFAGVIGIGAVGPLSPVGVAAPAKRQAPQGIPANPDDAFVELRNAARRNDVSRSWELADSLSDYPIQSYVQYFRIKPQLFDASGYARTDAPEDEIRPFLQRYQGDAIADRLRNDWLLVLGKKRDWATFDVEYPKFVLKDDTQVECYALLSRAMKGQNVAADARNTLADPKGYGEGCVDLIGYLAQANQFTRADVAFAARLSLEQNLVTQASRIAAVLPEGDRVDNDTLANVTRMARNDPSQATAYLMAQSGGLSREEQGAGWGVIGQYAAKKQTPDALDAYRRQLTLGGDAWLSDDSQEWRVRTALRAGDWKMVRQAIDKMRPTLRDRDPAWTYWYGRALKADNRNDDANKQFQSIAGQFNFYGQLAQEELGQRITVPPKTTVTDAEIDVMGRNHPGFGRAKRLYDLNLRFEGNREWNWELRNMSDRELIAAAEYGRKLGLLDRTVNSADKTRAEHDFSLRFPTPFLNVVQRNADAVGLDIAWAYGLIRQESRFIMDARSSVGHRA
;
A
#
# COMPACT_ATOMS: atom_id res chain seq x y z
N MET A 1 -14.90 56.59 4.85
CA MET A 1 -13.73 56.64 3.96
C MET A 1 -13.22 55.22 3.75
N LYS A 2 -13.23 54.79 2.48
CA LYS A 2 -12.60 53.65 1.77
C LYS A 2 -11.88 52.57 2.62
N GLY A 3 -12.11 51.26 2.47
CA GLY A 3 -12.90 50.51 1.49
C GLY A 3 -12.93 49.01 1.85
N LYS A 4 -14.04 48.35 1.51
CA LYS A 4 -14.34 46.91 1.65
C LYS A 4 -14.16 46.19 0.29
N ALA A 5 -14.06 44.85 0.34
CA ALA A 5 -14.11 43.86 -0.76
C ALA A 5 -12.79 43.70 -1.54
N VAL A 6 -12.32 42.51 -1.94
CA VAL A 6 -13.00 41.39 -2.61
C VAL A 6 -12.20 40.08 -2.38
N TYR A 7 -12.87 38.97 -2.05
CA TYR A 7 -12.39 37.61 -2.31
C TYR A 7 -13.56 36.81 -2.89
N ARG A 8 -13.51 36.54 -4.20
CA ARG A 8 -14.29 35.49 -4.87
C ARG A 8 -13.73 35.22 -6.27
N ALA A 9 -13.64 33.92 -6.57
CA ALA A 9 -13.56 33.26 -7.87
C ALA A 9 -12.25 33.36 -8.68
N VAL A 10 -11.61 32.20 -8.89
CA VAL A 10 -11.30 31.72 -10.25
C VAL A 10 -11.54 30.20 -10.30
N ALA A 11 -12.60 29.84 -11.01
CA ALA A 11 -12.77 28.53 -11.64
C ALA A 11 -12.81 28.79 -13.15
N LEU A 12 -12.23 27.85 -13.92
CA LEU A 12 -12.33 27.68 -15.39
C LEU A 12 -11.67 28.73 -16.30
N ALA A 13 -10.59 28.30 -16.98
CA ALA A 13 -10.44 28.46 -18.43
C ALA A 13 -9.26 27.62 -18.93
N PHE A 14 -9.53 26.49 -19.59
CA PHE A 14 -8.72 26.02 -20.73
C PHE A 14 -9.58 25.08 -21.58
N ALA A 15 -10.20 25.65 -22.61
CA ALA A 15 -10.72 24.95 -23.76
C ALA A 15 -10.37 25.76 -25.01
N GLY A 16 -9.84 25.10 -26.04
CA GLY A 16 -9.88 25.60 -27.42
C GLY A 16 -8.53 25.95 -28.06
N VAL A 17 -7.85 24.95 -28.61
CA VAL A 17 -7.22 25.08 -29.93
C VAL A 17 -7.66 23.88 -30.76
N ILE A 18 -8.66 24.10 -31.61
CA ILE A 18 -9.08 23.18 -32.67
C ILE A 18 -8.21 23.52 -33.88
N GLY A 19 -7.20 22.70 -34.15
CA GLY A 19 -6.45 22.71 -35.40
C GLY A 19 -7.11 21.77 -36.40
N ILE A 20 -7.63 22.33 -37.49
CA ILE A 20 -8.16 21.60 -38.65
C ILE A 20 -6.99 20.90 -39.35
N GLY A 21 -6.96 19.57 -39.30
CA GLY A 21 -6.02 18.72 -40.04
C GLY A 21 -6.78 17.67 -40.84
N ALA A 22 -6.48 17.57 -42.13
CA ALA A 22 -7.21 16.82 -43.13
C ALA A 22 -7.48 15.33 -42.79
N VAL A 23 -8.69 14.87 -43.13
CA VAL A 23 -9.11 13.46 -43.07
C VAL A 23 -8.41 12.69 -44.19
N GLY A 24 -7.37 11.93 -43.84
CA GLY A 24 -6.83 10.85 -44.67
C GLY A 24 -7.65 9.55 -44.50
N PRO A 25 -7.61 8.62 -45.47
CA PRO A 25 -8.46 7.44 -45.44
C PRO A 25 -8.16 6.54 -44.24
N LEU A 26 -9.23 6.11 -43.57
CA LEU A 26 -9.22 5.15 -42.47
C LEU A 26 -8.58 3.84 -42.94
N SER A 27 -7.40 3.53 -42.41
CA SER A 27 -6.84 2.18 -42.49
C SER A 27 -7.64 1.25 -41.57
N PRO A 28 -7.95 0.01 -41.97
CA PRO A 28 -8.71 -0.91 -41.15
C PRO A 28 -7.93 -1.21 -39.86
N VAL A 29 -8.65 -1.15 -38.73
CA VAL A 29 -8.16 -1.58 -37.41
C VAL A 29 -7.81 -3.06 -37.51
N GLY A 30 -6.51 -3.34 -37.60
CA GLY A 30 -6.00 -4.70 -37.54
C GLY A 30 -6.30 -5.30 -36.17
N VAL A 31 -7.06 -6.39 -36.15
CA VAL A 31 -7.19 -7.27 -34.98
C VAL A 31 -5.77 -7.66 -34.55
N ALA A 32 -5.39 -7.30 -33.32
CA ALA A 32 -4.09 -7.67 -32.78
C ALA A 32 -3.98 -9.20 -32.78
N ALA A 33 -3.08 -9.73 -33.61
CA ALA A 33 -2.75 -11.15 -33.64
C ALA A 33 -2.28 -11.59 -32.24
N PRO A 34 -2.56 -12.84 -31.82
CA PRO A 34 -2.03 -13.36 -30.57
C PRO A 34 -0.51 -13.25 -30.58
N ALA A 35 0.06 -12.79 -29.46
CA ALA A 35 1.50 -12.64 -29.30
C ALA A 35 2.19 -13.96 -29.67
N LYS A 36 2.99 -13.94 -30.74
CA LYS A 36 3.80 -15.10 -31.13
C LYS A 36 4.70 -15.46 -29.96
N ARG A 37 4.66 -16.72 -29.50
CA ARG A 37 5.71 -17.29 -28.63
C ARG A 37 7.05 -17.01 -29.33
N GLN A 38 7.90 -16.20 -28.71
CA GLN A 38 9.27 -16.02 -29.20
C GLN A 38 9.95 -17.39 -29.22
N ALA A 39 10.68 -17.68 -30.30
CA ALA A 39 11.50 -18.89 -30.40
C ALA A 39 12.44 -18.99 -29.18
N PRO A 40 12.77 -20.20 -28.70
CA PRO A 40 13.69 -20.36 -27.58
C PRO A 40 15.01 -19.67 -27.92
N GLN A 41 15.27 -18.55 -27.23
CA GLN A 41 16.56 -17.88 -27.33
C GLN A 41 17.57 -18.72 -26.55
N GLY A 42 18.76 -18.92 -27.09
CA GLY A 42 19.85 -19.57 -26.36
C GLY A 42 20.15 -18.87 -25.03
N ILE A 43 20.92 -19.50 -24.16
CA ILE A 43 21.39 -18.86 -22.92
C ILE A 43 22.20 -17.61 -23.31
N PRO A 44 21.88 -16.41 -22.79
CA PRO A 44 22.68 -15.21 -23.07
C PRO A 44 24.15 -15.41 -22.68
N ALA A 45 25.08 -14.98 -23.53
CA ALA A 45 26.51 -15.14 -23.29
C ALA A 45 27.01 -14.28 -22.12
N ASN A 46 26.39 -13.12 -21.90
CA ASN A 46 26.64 -12.27 -20.74
C ASN A 46 25.90 -12.83 -19.51
N PRO A 47 26.60 -13.16 -18.41
CA PRO A 47 25.96 -13.67 -17.19
C PRO A 47 24.88 -12.74 -16.62
N ASP A 48 24.98 -11.43 -16.82
CA ASP A 48 23.98 -10.46 -16.34
C ASP A 48 22.68 -10.54 -17.12
N ASP A 49 22.78 -10.68 -18.44
CA ASP A 49 21.63 -10.85 -19.30
C ASP A 49 20.96 -12.21 -19.02
N ALA A 50 21.77 -13.26 -18.78
CA ALA A 50 21.27 -14.57 -18.37
C ALA A 50 20.56 -14.53 -17.02
N PHE A 51 21.09 -13.80 -16.03
CA PHE A 51 20.46 -13.62 -14.73
C PHE A 51 19.14 -12.83 -14.80
N VAL A 52 19.09 -11.75 -15.58
CA VAL A 52 17.86 -11.00 -15.82
C VAL A 52 16.81 -11.88 -16.52
N GLU A 53 17.25 -12.71 -17.48
CA GLU A 53 16.34 -13.63 -18.16
C GLU A 53 15.88 -14.77 -17.24
N LEU A 54 16.72 -15.26 -16.32
CA LEU A 54 16.32 -16.22 -15.28
C LEU A 54 15.19 -15.66 -14.43
N ARG A 55 15.35 -14.41 -14.00
CA ARG A 55 14.33 -13.69 -13.23
C ARG A 55 13.03 -13.53 -14.04
N ASN A 56 13.11 -13.26 -15.34
CA ASN A 56 11.92 -13.15 -16.20
C ASN A 56 11.24 -14.51 -16.44
N ALA A 57 12.01 -15.57 -16.69
CA ALA A 57 11.51 -16.94 -16.78
C ALA A 57 10.76 -17.33 -15.50
N ALA A 58 11.35 -17.02 -14.34
CA ALA A 58 10.74 -17.30 -13.05
C ALA A 58 9.42 -16.53 -12.85
N ARG A 59 9.34 -15.28 -13.30
CA ARG A 59 8.10 -14.48 -13.28
C ARG A 59 7.01 -15.02 -14.21
N ARG A 60 7.40 -15.68 -15.31
CA ARG A 60 6.48 -16.32 -16.26
C ARG A 60 6.12 -17.75 -15.85
N ASN A 61 6.60 -18.22 -14.71
CA ASN A 61 6.42 -19.58 -14.22
C ASN A 61 6.99 -20.65 -15.17
N ASP A 62 8.07 -20.34 -15.88
CA ASP A 62 8.73 -21.25 -16.83
C ASP A 62 9.81 -22.07 -16.12
N VAL A 63 9.40 -23.19 -15.52
CA VAL A 63 10.26 -24.07 -14.72
C VAL A 63 11.48 -24.55 -15.52
N SER A 64 11.25 -25.07 -16.73
CA SER A 64 12.32 -25.65 -17.56
C SER A 64 13.37 -24.60 -17.92
N ARG A 65 12.93 -23.41 -18.34
CA ARG A 65 13.86 -22.34 -18.71
C ARG A 65 14.59 -21.77 -17.49
N SER A 66 13.91 -21.66 -16.35
CA SER A 66 14.54 -21.24 -15.10
C SER A 66 15.64 -22.21 -14.66
N TRP A 67 15.47 -23.52 -14.82
CA TRP A 67 16.52 -24.49 -14.51
C TRP A 67 17.73 -24.38 -15.44
N GLU A 68 17.50 -24.34 -16.75
CA GLU A 68 18.57 -24.21 -17.76
C GLU A 68 19.43 -22.96 -17.50
N LEU A 69 18.79 -21.81 -17.24
CA LEU A 69 19.49 -20.57 -16.97
C LEU A 69 20.22 -20.61 -15.61
N ALA A 70 19.60 -21.17 -14.57
CA ALA A 70 20.22 -21.27 -13.26
C ALA A 70 21.47 -22.16 -13.27
N ASP A 71 21.45 -23.27 -14.03
CA ASP A 71 22.60 -24.18 -14.16
C ASP A 71 23.79 -23.50 -14.86
N SER A 72 23.53 -22.55 -15.77
CA SER A 72 24.59 -21.76 -16.42
C SER A 72 25.21 -20.66 -15.54
N LEU A 73 24.64 -20.42 -14.35
CA LEU A 73 24.98 -19.32 -13.46
C LEU A 73 25.61 -19.79 -12.14
N SER A 74 26.31 -20.92 -12.13
CA SER A 74 26.90 -21.52 -10.92
C SER A 74 27.87 -20.60 -10.16
N ASP A 75 28.59 -19.74 -10.88
CA ASP A 75 29.58 -18.80 -10.32
C ASP A 75 29.06 -17.35 -10.24
N TYR A 76 27.75 -17.13 -10.44
CA TYR A 76 27.18 -15.79 -10.40
C TYR A 76 27.28 -15.15 -9.00
N PRO A 77 27.61 -13.86 -8.86
CA PRO A 77 27.92 -13.24 -7.56
C PRO A 77 26.81 -13.28 -6.51
N ILE A 78 25.55 -13.39 -6.92
CA ILE A 78 24.38 -13.45 -6.02
C ILE A 78 23.63 -14.78 -6.15
N GLN A 79 24.33 -15.88 -5.83
CA GLN A 79 23.81 -17.25 -5.87
C GLN A 79 22.47 -17.44 -5.16
N SER A 80 22.20 -16.68 -4.10
CA SER A 80 20.94 -16.74 -3.37
C SER A 80 19.73 -16.37 -4.24
N TYR A 81 19.88 -15.43 -5.17
CA TYR A 81 18.83 -15.08 -6.12
C TYR A 81 18.72 -16.06 -7.28
N VAL A 82 19.85 -16.60 -7.75
CA VAL A 82 19.86 -17.65 -8.79
C VAL A 82 19.03 -18.85 -8.32
N GLN A 83 19.33 -19.34 -7.11
CA GLN A 83 18.63 -20.47 -6.51
C GLN A 83 17.16 -20.15 -6.20
N TYR A 84 16.85 -18.95 -5.70
CA TYR A 84 15.47 -18.54 -5.50
C TYR A 84 14.64 -18.51 -6.80
N PHE A 85 15.20 -17.97 -7.89
CA PHE A 85 14.51 -17.94 -9.19
C PHE A 85 14.41 -19.33 -9.86
N ARG A 86 15.24 -20.28 -9.46
CA ARG A 86 15.11 -21.71 -9.82
C ARG A 86 13.96 -22.39 -9.07
N ILE A 87 13.82 -22.12 -7.76
CA ILE A 87 12.84 -22.76 -6.89
C ILE A 87 11.43 -22.21 -7.14
N LYS A 88 11.28 -20.87 -7.17
CA LYS A 88 9.98 -20.19 -7.16
C LYS A 88 8.96 -20.72 -8.19
N PRO A 89 9.32 -21.00 -9.46
CA PRO A 89 8.34 -21.44 -10.47
C PRO A 89 7.69 -22.79 -10.17
N GLN A 90 8.28 -23.57 -9.27
CA GLN A 90 7.76 -24.88 -8.87
C GLN A 90 6.66 -24.77 -7.80
N LEU A 91 6.58 -23.62 -7.11
CA LEU A 91 5.69 -23.40 -5.97
C LEU A 91 4.28 -22.97 -6.38
N PHE A 92 4.13 -22.37 -7.56
CA PHE A 92 2.86 -21.79 -8.02
C PHE A 92 2.46 -22.33 -9.39
N ASP A 93 1.16 -22.32 -9.69
CA ASP A 93 0.65 -22.62 -11.03
C ASP A 93 0.72 -21.39 -11.96
N ALA A 94 0.33 -21.56 -13.22
CA ALA A 94 0.33 -20.47 -14.20
C ALA A 94 -0.62 -19.31 -13.86
N SER A 95 -1.58 -19.53 -12.95
CA SER A 95 -2.50 -18.51 -12.45
C SER A 95 -1.98 -17.83 -11.17
N GLY A 96 -0.82 -18.25 -10.65
CA GLY A 96 -0.22 -17.73 -9.44
C GLY A 96 -0.76 -18.34 -8.14
N TYR A 97 -1.52 -19.44 -8.21
CA TYR A 97 -1.99 -20.15 -7.02
C TYR A 97 -0.95 -21.14 -6.52
N ALA A 98 -0.85 -21.28 -5.20
CA ALA A 98 0.10 -22.19 -4.58
C ALA A 98 -0.25 -23.65 -4.92
N ARG A 99 0.77 -24.44 -5.25
CA ARG A 99 0.63 -25.85 -5.64
C ARG A 99 0.69 -26.75 -4.42
N THR A 100 -0.29 -27.64 -4.27
CA THR A 100 -0.29 -28.65 -3.18
C THR A 100 0.68 -29.80 -3.44
N ASP A 101 1.16 -29.95 -4.67
CA ASP A 101 2.19 -30.90 -5.09
C ASP A 101 3.57 -30.24 -5.27
N ALA A 102 3.75 -28.99 -4.82
CA ALA A 102 5.03 -28.29 -4.91
C ALA A 102 6.15 -29.09 -4.22
N PRO A 103 7.31 -29.29 -4.89
CA PRO A 103 8.46 -29.96 -4.31
C PRO A 103 9.10 -29.10 -3.20
N GLU A 104 9.67 -29.75 -2.19
CA GLU A 104 10.19 -29.11 -0.98
C GLU A 104 11.67 -29.44 -0.69
N ASP A 105 12.27 -30.30 -1.50
CA ASP A 105 13.64 -30.80 -1.34
C ASP A 105 14.69 -29.68 -1.42
N GLU A 106 14.49 -28.70 -2.30
CA GLU A 106 15.39 -27.53 -2.41
C GLU A 106 15.11 -26.44 -1.36
N ILE A 107 13.91 -26.43 -0.73
CA ILE A 107 13.46 -25.30 0.11
C ILE A 107 14.21 -25.27 1.44
N ARG A 108 14.24 -26.38 2.19
CA ARG A 108 14.88 -26.41 3.52
C ARG A 108 16.39 -26.15 3.44
N PRO A 109 17.16 -26.78 2.52
CA PRO A 109 18.57 -26.46 2.33
C PRO A 109 18.80 -24.99 1.99
N PHE A 110 17.95 -24.39 1.15
CA PHE A 110 18.03 -22.97 0.83
C PHE A 110 17.84 -22.09 2.07
N LEU A 111 16.77 -22.33 2.84
CA LEU A 111 16.46 -21.55 4.03
C LEU A 111 17.53 -21.67 5.12
N GLN A 112 18.18 -22.84 5.22
CA GLN A 112 19.31 -23.05 6.13
C GLN A 112 20.56 -22.31 5.65
N ARG A 113 20.88 -22.39 4.35
CA ARG A 113 22.07 -21.74 3.77
C ARG A 113 22.04 -20.22 3.86
N TYR A 114 20.87 -19.63 3.62
CA TYR A 114 20.68 -18.17 3.59
C TYR A 114 19.93 -17.66 4.82
N GLN A 115 20.02 -18.37 5.95
CA GLN A 115 19.35 -17.97 7.18
C GLN A 115 19.75 -16.53 7.57
N GLY A 116 18.75 -15.67 7.77
CA GLY A 116 18.97 -14.27 8.11
C GLY A 116 19.10 -13.32 6.92
N ASP A 117 19.09 -13.81 5.68
CA ASP A 117 19.04 -12.98 4.47
C ASP A 117 17.60 -12.66 4.03
N ALA A 118 17.44 -11.53 3.33
CA ALA A 118 16.15 -11.07 2.83
C ALA A 118 15.48 -12.04 1.86
N ILE A 119 16.29 -12.71 1.05
CA ILE A 119 15.82 -13.68 0.07
C ILE A 119 15.34 -14.98 0.71
N ALA A 120 15.88 -15.38 1.87
CA ALA A 120 15.37 -16.51 2.64
C ALA A 120 14.01 -16.21 3.25
N ASP A 121 13.83 -14.99 3.77
CA ASP A 121 12.52 -14.56 4.26
C ASP A 121 11.48 -14.48 3.14
N ARG A 122 11.90 -14.03 1.95
CA ARG A 122 11.05 -14.02 0.76
C ARG A 122 10.65 -15.42 0.31
N LEU A 123 11.58 -16.39 0.29
CA LEU A 123 11.23 -17.78 -0.02
C LEU A 123 10.32 -18.38 1.07
N ARG A 124 10.58 -18.06 2.35
CA ARG A 124 9.73 -18.51 3.46
C ARG A 124 8.30 -18.02 3.32
N ASN A 125 8.09 -16.76 2.94
CA ASN A 125 6.75 -16.26 2.60
C ASN A 125 6.08 -17.15 1.52
N ASP A 126 6.75 -17.34 0.39
CA ASP A 126 6.20 -18.15 -0.71
C ASP A 126 5.91 -19.61 -0.29
N TRP A 127 6.76 -20.20 0.54
CA TRP A 127 6.55 -21.54 1.08
C TRP A 127 5.41 -21.59 2.10
N LEU A 128 5.22 -20.57 2.94
CA LEU A 128 4.10 -20.49 3.87
C LEU A 128 2.76 -20.45 3.13
N LEU A 129 2.67 -19.80 1.97
CA LEU A 129 1.48 -19.86 1.12
C LEU A 129 1.18 -21.29 0.64
N VAL A 130 2.23 -22.03 0.25
CA VAL A 130 2.13 -23.45 -0.14
C VAL A 130 1.69 -24.32 1.03
N LEU A 131 2.33 -24.19 2.20
CA LEU A 131 1.99 -24.96 3.39
C LEU A 131 0.55 -24.68 3.85
N GLY A 132 0.13 -23.42 3.83
CA GLY A 132 -1.24 -23.01 4.14
C GLY A 132 -2.26 -23.64 3.19
N LYS A 133 -1.98 -23.63 1.88
CA LYS A 133 -2.82 -24.28 0.87
C LYS A 133 -2.90 -25.80 1.06
N LYS A 134 -1.78 -26.44 1.42
CA LYS A 134 -1.71 -27.88 1.76
C LYS A 134 -2.38 -28.21 3.10
N ARG A 135 -2.64 -27.22 3.94
CA ARG A 135 -3.05 -27.37 5.35
C ARG A 135 -2.04 -28.17 6.18
N ASP A 136 -0.75 -28.09 5.84
CA ASP A 136 0.32 -28.64 6.67
C ASP A 136 0.61 -27.68 7.83
N TRP A 137 -0.31 -27.66 8.81
CA TRP A 137 -0.21 -26.78 9.97
C TRP A 137 0.99 -27.12 10.86
N ALA A 138 1.41 -28.39 10.90
CA ALA A 138 2.56 -28.81 11.68
C ALA A 138 3.85 -28.12 11.20
N THR A 139 4.09 -28.09 9.88
CA THR A 139 5.23 -27.36 9.32
C THR A 139 4.99 -25.86 9.30
N PHE A 140 3.78 -25.42 8.93
CA PHE A 140 3.43 -24.00 8.84
C PHE A 140 3.72 -23.27 10.16
N ASP A 141 3.28 -23.83 11.29
CA ASP A 141 3.42 -23.16 12.59
C ASP A 141 4.87 -23.16 13.11
N VAL A 142 5.74 -24.02 12.58
CA VAL A 142 7.19 -23.99 12.85
C VAL A 142 7.88 -22.89 12.04
N GLU A 143 7.44 -22.66 10.81
CA GLU A 143 8.07 -21.70 9.90
C GLU A 143 7.49 -20.29 10.01
N TYR A 144 6.20 -20.14 10.29
CA TYR A 144 5.54 -18.83 10.37
C TYR A 144 6.21 -17.87 11.38
N PRO A 145 6.60 -18.30 12.60
CA PRO A 145 7.33 -17.42 13.53
C PRO A 145 8.70 -16.95 13.00
N LYS A 146 9.29 -17.66 12.03
CA LYS A 146 10.57 -17.30 11.39
C LYS A 146 10.40 -16.36 10.19
N PHE A 147 9.17 -16.06 9.78
CA PHE A 147 8.86 -15.05 8.77
C PHE A 147 8.91 -13.67 9.44
N VAL A 148 9.98 -12.94 9.17
CA VAL A 148 10.34 -11.70 9.87
C VAL A 148 9.50 -10.53 9.38
N LEU A 149 9.28 -10.41 8.06
CA LEU A 149 8.62 -9.24 7.50
C LEU A 149 7.11 -9.19 7.77
N LYS A 150 6.44 -10.35 7.83
CA LYS A 150 4.98 -10.45 8.01
C LYS A 150 4.21 -9.52 7.07
N ASP A 151 4.73 -9.35 5.86
CA ASP A 151 4.26 -8.39 4.86
C ASP A 151 3.26 -9.00 3.86
N ASP A 152 2.75 -10.21 4.15
CA ASP A 152 1.83 -10.94 3.29
C ASP A 152 0.52 -11.29 4.03
N THR A 153 -0.56 -10.61 3.64
CA THR A 153 -1.89 -10.79 4.23
C THR A 153 -2.41 -12.22 4.06
N GLN A 154 -2.05 -12.94 3.00
CA GLN A 154 -2.51 -14.33 2.83
C GLN A 154 -1.84 -15.26 3.83
N VAL A 155 -0.55 -15.07 4.12
CA VAL A 155 0.15 -15.83 5.16
C VAL A 155 -0.46 -15.55 6.53
N GLU A 156 -0.78 -14.29 6.84
CA GLU A 156 -1.49 -13.93 8.08
C GLU A 156 -2.87 -14.60 8.16
N CYS A 157 -3.62 -14.62 7.06
CA CYS A 157 -4.90 -15.33 6.99
C CYS A 157 -4.75 -16.84 7.23
N TYR A 158 -3.71 -17.48 6.68
CA TYR A 158 -3.42 -18.89 6.95
C TYR A 158 -2.98 -19.13 8.40
N ALA A 159 -2.23 -18.21 9.02
CA ALA A 159 -1.87 -18.30 10.43
C ALA A 159 -3.10 -18.23 11.35
N LEU A 160 -4.06 -17.35 11.03
CA LEU A 160 -5.35 -17.29 11.73
C LEU A 160 -6.18 -18.56 11.47
N LEU A 161 -6.16 -19.10 10.24
CA LEU A 161 -6.86 -20.33 9.90
C LEU A 161 -6.31 -21.52 10.69
N SER A 162 -4.99 -21.67 10.78
CA SER A 162 -4.32 -22.69 11.61
C SER A 162 -4.81 -22.62 13.07
N ARG A 163 -4.80 -21.42 13.67
CA ARG A 163 -5.29 -21.19 15.04
C ARG A 163 -6.78 -21.54 15.19
N ALA A 164 -7.61 -21.14 14.23
CA ALA A 164 -9.05 -21.40 14.24
C ALA A 164 -9.37 -22.90 14.12
N MET A 165 -8.60 -23.64 13.30
CA MET A 165 -8.68 -25.09 13.16
C MET A 165 -8.27 -25.84 14.44
N LYS A 166 -7.48 -25.19 15.29
CA LYS A 166 -7.12 -25.69 16.63
C LYS A 166 -8.10 -25.25 17.73
N GLY A 167 -9.26 -24.73 17.36
CA GLY A 167 -10.34 -24.35 18.28
C GLY A 167 -10.22 -22.97 18.91
N GLN A 168 -9.25 -22.14 18.48
CA GLN A 168 -9.15 -20.77 18.98
C GLN A 168 -10.22 -19.87 18.31
N ASN A 169 -10.79 -18.95 19.09
CA ASN A 169 -11.59 -17.87 18.53
C ASN A 169 -10.67 -16.76 18.01
N VAL A 170 -10.66 -16.56 16.70
CA VAL A 170 -9.81 -15.57 16.02
C VAL A 170 -10.64 -14.49 15.32
N ALA A 171 -11.93 -14.38 15.61
CA ALA A 171 -12.84 -13.47 14.89
C ALA A 171 -12.40 -12.00 14.97
N ALA A 172 -11.90 -11.53 16.11
CA ALA A 172 -11.42 -10.16 16.28
C ALA A 172 -10.14 -9.92 15.45
N ASP A 173 -9.16 -10.82 15.54
CA ASP A 173 -7.92 -10.76 14.75
C ASP A 173 -8.22 -10.78 13.24
N ALA A 174 -9.13 -11.66 12.81
CA ALA A 174 -9.53 -11.77 11.42
C ALA A 174 -10.19 -10.50 10.89
N ARG A 175 -11.07 -9.83 11.65
CA ARG A 175 -11.66 -8.54 11.24
C ARG A 175 -10.62 -7.43 11.06
N ASN A 176 -9.54 -7.46 11.84
CA ASN A 176 -8.44 -6.50 11.70
C ASN A 176 -7.58 -6.81 10.47
N THR A 177 -7.24 -8.09 10.24
CA THR A 177 -6.45 -8.52 9.07
C THR A 177 -7.22 -8.31 7.76
N LEU A 178 -8.53 -8.51 7.77
CA LEU A 178 -9.43 -8.39 6.62
C LEU A 178 -9.96 -6.95 6.43
N ALA A 179 -9.12 -5.94 6.67
CA ALA A 179 -9.51 -4.54 6.49
C ALA A 179 -9.23 -4.02 5.05
N ASP A 180 -8.23 -4.57 4.35
CA ASP A 180 -7.89 -4.21 2.96
C ASP A 180 -7.99 -5.42 2.00
N PRO A 181 -9.01 -5.48 1.14
CA PRO A 181 -9.20 -6.58 0.19
C PRO A 181 -8.11 -6.70 -0.88
N LYS A 182 -7.24 -5.70 -1.11
CA LYS A 182 -6.14 -5.82 -2.08
C LYS A 182 -5.18 -6.96 -1.76
N GLY A 183 -5.01 -7.27 -0.47
CA GLY A 183 -4.13 -8.33 0.00
C GLY A 183 -4.77 -9.71 0.02
N TYR A 184 -6.07 -9.83 -0.32
CA TYR A 184 -6.72 -11.14 -0.23
C TYR A 184 -6.29 -11.99 -1.43
N GLY A 185 -5.87 -13.21 -1.13
CA GLY A 185 -5.92 -14.31 -2.08
C GLY A 185 -6.63 -15.49 -1.45
N GLU A 186 -6.24 -16.70 -1.83
CA GLU A 186 -6.94 -17.92 -1.42
C GLU A 186 -6.96 -18.09 0.10
N GLY A 187 -5.85 -17.82 0.79
CA GLY A 187 -5.79 -18.01 2.24
C GLY A 187 -6.79 -17.16 3.03
N CYS A 188 -7.09 -15.94 2.56
CA CYS A 188 -8.10 -15.10 3.20
C CYS A 188 -9.52 -15.53 2.87
N VAL A 189 -9.79 -16.01 1.64
CA VAL A 189 -11.09 -16.59 1.30
C VAL A 189 -11.34 -17.87 2.10
N ASP A 190 -10.33 -18.72 2.23
CA ASP A 190 -10.38 -19.95 3.03
C ASP A 190 -10.62 -19.64 4.51
N LEU A 191 -9.95 -18.63 5.07
CA LEU A 191 -10.20 -18.14 6.43
C LEU A 191 -11.66 -17.70 6.59
N ILE A 192 -12.16 -16.83 5.71
CA ILE A 192 -13.55 -16.33 5.79
C ILE A 192 -14.54 -17.49 5.74
N GLY A 193 -14.35 -18.44 4.82
CA GLY A 193 -15.20 -19.62 4.70
C GLY A 193 -15.16 -20.51 5.94
N TYR A 194 -13.98 -20.79 6.49
CA TYR A 194 -13.84 -21.56 7.71
C TYR A 194 -14.50 -20.87 8.92
N LEU A 195 -14.28 -19.57 9.09
CA LEU A 195 -14.87 -18.82 10.21
C LEU A 195 -16.40 -18.75 10.13
N ALA A 196 -16.96 -18.67 8.92
CA ALA A 196 -18.41 -18.75 8.72
C ALA A 196 -18.94 -20.13 9.12
N GLN A 197 -18.29 -21.21 8.68
CA GLN A 197 -18.67 -22.59 9.05
C GLN A 197 -18.53 -22.85 10.56
N ALA A 198 -17.49 -22.29 11.19
CA ALA A 198 -17.22 -22.42 12.62
C ALA A 198 -18.06 -21.44 13.49
N ASN A 199 -19.02 -20.71 12.89
CA ASN A 199 -19.85 -19.69 13.56
C ASN A 199 -19.06 -18.57 14.28
N GLN A 200 -17.81 -18.35 13.89
CA GLN A 200 -17.02 -17.21 14.37
C GLN A 200 -17.32 -15.95 13.56
N PHE A 201 -17.64 -16.12 12.26
CA PHE A 201 -18.16 -15.09 11.38
C PHE A 201 -19.64 -15.32 11.10
N THR A 202 -20.39 -14.24 11.13
CA THR A 202 -21.79 -14.20 10.73
C THR A 202 -21.91 -14.01 9.22
N ARG A 203 -23.12 -14.19 8.67
CA ARG A 203 -23.43 -13.79 7.29
C ARG A 203 -23.08 -12.33 7.01
N ALA A 204 -23.27 -11.44 8.00
CA ALA A 204 -22.94 -10.02 7.87
C ALA A 204 -21.42 -9.78 7.75
N ASP A 205 -20.59 -10.58 8.44
CA ASP A 205 -19.12 -10.52 8.30
C ASP A 205 -18.68 -10.89 6.88
N VAL A 206 -19.24 -11.98 6.32
CA VAL A 206 -18.94 -12.40 4.94
C VAL A 206 -19.44 -11.35 3.94
N ALA A 207 -20.65 -10.82 4.14
CA ALA A 207 -21.22 -9.76 3.30
C ALA A 207 -20.34 -8.51 3.32
N PHE A 208 -19.85 -8.12 4.49
CA PHE A 208 -18.95 -6.98 4.61
C PHE A 208 -17.63 -7.19 3.87
N ALA A 209 -16.98 -8.35 4.04
CA ALA A 209 -15.75 -8.67 3.32
C ALA A 209 -15.95 -8.66 1.78
N ALA A 210 -17.08 -9.19 1.29
CA ALA A 210 -17.43 -9.13 -0.12
C ALA A 210 -17.68 -7.69 -0.62
N ARG A 211 -18.36 -6.86 0.18
CA ARG A 211 -18.62 -5.45 -0.14
C ARG A 211 -17.33 -4.62 -0.19
N LEU A 212 -16.39 -4.84 0.73
CA LEU A 212 -15.06 -4.20 0.68
C LEU A 212 -14.38 -4.47 -0.68
N SER A 213 -14.41 -5.71 -1.16
CA SER A 213 -13.88 -6.05 -2.48
C SER A 213 -14.62 -5.33 -3.62
N LEU A 214 -15.96 -5.23 -3.55
CA LEU A 214 -16.76 -4.49 -4.54
C LEU A 214 -16.43 -3.00 -4.58
N GLU A 215 -16.19 -2.38 -3.42
CA GLU A 215 -15.81 -0.97 -3.32
C GLU A 215 -14.51 -0.66 -4.09
N GLN A 216 -13.60 -1.63 -4.12
CA GLN A 216 -12.31 -1.55 -4.81
C GLN A 216 -12.32 -2.14 -6.23
N ASN A 217 -13.50 -2.45 -6.78
CA ASN A 217 -13.67 -3.09 -8.10
C ASN A 217 -13.10 -4.51 -8.23
N LEU A 218 -12.92 -5.22 -7.13
CA LEU A 218 -12.45 -6.60 -7.09
C LEU A 218 -13.63 -7.57 -7.20
N VAL A 219 -14.38 -7.51 -8.32
CA VAL A 219 -15.66 -8.22 -8.49
C VAL A 219 -15.50 -9.74 -8.38
N THR A 220 -14.51 -10.33 -9.05
CA THR A 220 -14.24 -11.77 -8.97
C THR A 220 -13.94 -12.24 -7.55
N GLN A 221 -13.19 -11.44 -6.80
CA GLN A 221 -12.87 -11.72 -5.41
C GLN A 221 -14.10 -11.62 -4.51
N ALA A 222 -14.94 -10.59 -4.70
CA ALA A 222 -16.21 -10.47 -4.00
C ALA A 222 -17.11 -11.69 -4.25
N SER A 223 -17.21 -12.15 -5.49
CA SER A 223 -17.96 -13.37 -5.84
C SER A 223 -17.39 -14.62 -5.18
N ARG A 224 -16.06 -14.76 -5.09
CA ARG A 224 -15.43 -15.88 -4.37
C ARG A 224 -15.72 -15.86 -2.87
N ILE A 225 -15.65 -14.68 -2.24
CA ILE A 225 -16.00 -14.51 -0.83
C ILE A 225 -17.48 -14.84 -0.61
N ALA A 226 -18.38 -14.37 -1.46
CA ALA A 226 -19.80 -14.67 -1.33
C ALA A 226 -20.10 -16.18 -1.51
N ALA A 227 -19.36 -16.86 -2.38
CA ALA A 227 -19.53 -18.28 -2.67
C ALA A 227 -19.09 -19.22 -1.53
N VAL A 228 -18.45 -18.70 -0.46
CA VAL A 228 -18.16 -19.51 0.74
C VAL A 228 -19.42 -19.86 1.54
N LEU A 229 -20.50 -19.10 1.33
CA LEU A 229 -21.81 -19.37 1.91
C LEU A 229 -22.61 -20.34 1.01
N PRO A 230 -23.50 -21.16 1.59
CA PRO A 230 -24.45 -21.96 0.84
C PRO A 230 -25.28 -21.11 -0.14
N GLU A 231 -25.76 -21.71 -1.24
CA GLU A 231 -26.42 -21.00 -2.33
C GLU A 231 -27.58 -20.09 -1.87
N GLY A 232 -28.41 -20.55 -0.93
CA GLY A 232 -29.53 -19.77 -0.38
C GLY A 232 -29.13 -18.59 0.51
N ASP A 233 -27.90 -18.60 1.04
CA ASP A 233 -27.39 -17.59 1.98
C ASP A 233 -26.40 -16.61 1.34
N ARG A 234 -26.09 -16.77 0.05
CA ARG A 234 -25.11 -15.94 -0.66
C ARG A 234 -25.42 -14.44 -0.54
N VAL A 235 -24.34 -13.66 -0.59
CA VAL A 235 -24.33 -12.21 -0.33
C VAL A 235 -23.88 -11.41 -1.54
N ASP A 236 -23.66 -12.06 -2.68
CA ASP A 236 -23.20 -11.43 -3.91
C ASP A 236 -24.25 -10.50 -4.53
N ASN A 237 -25.53 -10.72 -4.28
CA ASN A 237 -26.61 -9.86 -4.80
C ASN A 237 -27.52 -9.32 -3.70
N ASP A 238 -27.02 -9.23 -2.47
CA ASP A 238 -27.76 -8.58 -1.39
C ASP A 238 -27.93 -7.08 -1.66
N THR A 239 -28.86 -6.46 -0.93
CA THR A 239 -29.19 -5.04 -1.10
C THR A 239 -27.95 -4.14 -0.99
N LEU A 240 -27.05 -4.41 -0.05
CA LEU A 240 -25.87 -3.56 0.17
C LEU A 240 -24.78 -3.78 -0.89
N ALA A 241 -24.63 -4.99 -1.43
CA ALA A 241 -23.80 -5.27 -2.59
C ALA A 241 -24.30 -4.51 -3.82
N ASN A 242 -25.62 -4.49 -4.05
CA ASN A 242 -26.24 -3.70 -5.12
C ASN A 242 -26.07 -2.19 -4.92
N VAL A 243 -26.29 -1.69 -3.70
CA VAL A 243 -26.00 -0.28 -3.34
C VAL A 243 -24.54 0.05 -3.64
N THR A 244 -23.59 -0.82 -3.31
CA THR A 244 -22.16 -0.61 -3.56
C THR A 244 -21.85 -0.48 -5.05
N ARG A 245 -22.39 -1.39 -5.88
CA ARG A 245 -22.22 -1.31 -7.34
C ARG A 245 -22.86 -0.06 -7.94
N MET A 246 -24.08 0.26 -7.52
CA MET A 246 -24.80 1.45 -7.99
C MET A 246 -24.07 2.72 -7.57
N ALA A 247 -23.68 2.87 -6.31
CA ALA A 247 -23.10 4.10 -5.79
C ALA A 247 -21.77 4.45 -6.49
N ARG A 248 -20.98 3.45 -6.86
CA ARG A 248 -19.78 3.61 -7.70
C ARG A 248 -20.08 4.32 -9.02
N ASN A 249 -21.22 4.04 -9.64
CA ASN A 249 -21.62 4.58 -10.94
C ASN A 249 -22.52 5.82 -10.82
N ASP A 250 -23.48 5.81 -9.91
CA ASP A 250 -24.44 6.87 -9.61
C ASP A 250 -24.92 6.77 -8.15
N PRO A 251 -24.39 7.62 -7.23
CA PRO A 251 -24.83 7.68 -5.84
C PRO A 251 -26.31 8.02 -5.65
N SER A 252 -26.92 8.78 -6.56
CA SER A 252 -28.33 9.17 -6.48
C SER A 252 -29.24 7.99 -6.84
N GLN A 253 -28.86 7.19 -7.84
CA GLN A 253 -29.54 5.92 -8.13
C GLN A 253 -29.46 4.95 -6.94
N ALA A 254 -28.27 4.81 -6.33
CA ALA A 254 -28.07 3.98 -5.16
C ALA A 254 -28.93 4.44 -3.96
N THR A 255 -29.10 5.75 -3.80
CA THR A 255 -29.97 6.35 -2.79
C THR A 255 -31.43 5.94 -3.00
N ALA A 256 -31.96 6.10 -4.21
CA ALA A 256 -33.33 5.71 -4.53
C ALA A 256 -33.55 4.20 -4.27
N TYR A 257 -32.59 3.37 -4.67
CA TYR A 257 -32.62 1.93 -4.43
C TYR A 257 -32.60 1.58 -2.94
N LEU A 258 -31.67 2.15 -2.15
CA LEU A 258 -31.59 1.90 -0.70
C LEU A 258 -32.88 2.31 0.01
N MET A 259 -33.46 3.45 -0.36
CA MET A 259 -34.72 3.92 0.24
C MET A 259 -35.86 2.95 -0.06
N ALA A 260 -35.98 2.46 -1.30
CA ALA A 260 -37.01 1.49 -1.69
C ALA A 260 -36.87 0.14 -0.96
N GLN A 261 -35.65 -0.28 -0.64
CA GLN A 261 -35.37 -1.57 0.00
C GLN A 261 -35.21 -1.49 1.52
N SER A 262 -35.25 -0.29 2.11
CA SER A 262 -34.93 -0.03 3.53
C SER A 262 -35.77 -0.84 4.53
N GLY A 263 -37.02 -1.17 4.19
CA GLY A 263 -37.92 -1.96 5.06
C GLY A 263 -37.44 -3.38 5.35
N GLY A 264 -36.56 -3.94 4.51
CA GLY A 264 -35.96 -5.27 4.71
C GLY A 264 -34.59 -5.25 5.41
N LEU A 265 -34.08 -4.07 5.78
CA LEU A 265 -32.75 -3.91 6.37
C LEU A 265 -32.84 -3.52 7.84
N SER A 266 -31.95 -4.07 8.65
CA SER A 266 -31.73 -3.59 10.01
C SER A 266 -31.24 -2.13 10.00
N ARG A 267 -31.40 -1.45 11.15
CA ARG A 267 -30.96 -0.05 11.30
C ARG A 267 -29.47 0.13 10.96
N GLU A 268 -28.62 -0.81 11.38
CA GLU A 268 -27.18 -0.75 11.11
C GLU A 268 -26.85 -1.02 9.65
N GLU A 269 -27.55 -1.94 8.98
CA GLU A 269 -27.40 -2.18 7.54
C GLU A 269 -27.81 -0.96 6.72
N GLN A 270 -28.90 -0.28 7.10
CA GLN A 270 -29.26 0.99 6.47
C GLN A 270 -28.15 2.02 6.67
N GLY A 271 -27.58 2.11 7.88
CA GLY A 271 -26.43 2.97 8.18
C GLY A 271 -25.23 2.67 7.28
N ALA A 272 -24.85 1.40 7.15
CA ALA A 272 -23.76 0.96 6.27
C ALA A 272 -24.01 1.34 4.80
N GLY A 273 -25.24 1.15 4.31
CA GLY A 273 -25.65 1.56 2.96
C GLY A 273 -25.48 3.07 2.73
N TRP A 274 -25.90 3.89 3.69
CA TRP A 274 -25.68 5.34 3.64
C TRP A 274 -24.21 5.74 3.70
N GLY A 275 -23.37 5.00 4.42
CA GLY A 275 -21.93 5.22 4.44
C GLY A 275 -21.27 4.98 3.08
N VAL A 276 -21.67 3.92 2.38
CA VAL A 276 -21.20 3.63 1.00
C VAL A 276 -21.68 4.71 0.02
N ILE A 277 -22.96 5.10 0.09
CA ILE A 277 -23.49 6.20 -0.72
C ILE A 277 -22.71 7.49 -0.43
N GLY A 278 -22.51 7.83 0.84
CA GLY A 278 -21.76 9.01 1.27
C GLY A 278 -20.33 9.03 0.75
N GLN A 279 -19.64 7.88 0.73
CA GLN A 279 -18.28 7.76 0.19
C GLN A 279 -18.21 8.10 -1.29
N TYR A 280 -19.07 7.51 -2.11
CA TYR A 280 -19.05 7.77 -3.54
C TYR A 280 -19.63 9.14 -3.91
N ALA A 281 -20.64 9.61 -3.19
CA ALA A 281 -21.13 10.98 -3.28
C ALA A 281 -20.00 11.98 -2.99
N ALA A 282 -19.22 11.76 -1.91
CA ALA A 282 -18.11 12.63 -1.54
C ALA A 282 -16.99 12.63 -2.58
N LYS A 283 -16.59 11.46 -3.08
CA LYS A 283 -15.58 11.31 -4.15
C LYS A 283 -16.00 11.99 -5.45
N LYS A 284 -17.28 11.94 -5.79
CA LYS A 284 -17.87 12.64 -6.95
C LYS A 284 -18.24 14.09 -6.68
N GLN A 285 -18.03 14.56 -5.45
CA GLN A 285 -18.35 15.91 -4.99
C GLN A 285 -19.83 16.29 -5.19
N THR A 286 -20.74 15.33 -5.02
CA THR A 286 -22.18 15.63 -5.07
C THR A 286 -22.63 16.29 -3.75
N PRO A 287 -23.63 17.19 -3.77
CA PRO A 287 -24.12 17.86 -2.56
C PRO A 287 -24.66 16.90 -1.49
N ASP A 288 -25.19 15.75 -1.92
CA ASP A 288 -25.87 14.77 -1.05
C ASP A 288 -24.93 14.02 -0.10
N ALA A 289 -23.61 14.12 -0.30
CA ALA A 289 -22.62 13.39 0.51
C ALA A 289 -22.74 13.67 2.01
N LEU A 290 -22.97 14.94 2.38
CA LEU A 290 -23.10 15.35 3.78
C LEU A 290 -24.37 14.78 4.41
N ASP A 291 -25.50 14.81 3.69
CA ASP A 291 -26.77 14.26 4.18
C ASP A 291 -26.68 12.74 4.34
N ALA A 292 -26.10 12.03 3.36
CA ALA A 292 -25.88 10.60 3.42
C ALA A 292 -25.08 10.21 4.68
N TYR A 293 -23.97 10.89 4.97
CA TYR A 293 -23.19 10.60 6.18
C TYR A 293 -23.89 11.00 7.48
N ARG A 294 -24.73 12.04 7.50
CA ARG A 294 -25.57 12.37 8.66
C ARG A 294 -26.60 11.28 8.95
N ARG A 295 -27.23 10.73 7.90
CA ARG A 295 -28.11 9.55 8.02
C ARG A 295 -27.34 8.35 8.53
N GLN A 296 -26.15 8.08 7.98
CA GLN A 296 -25.28 7.02 8.47
C GLN A 296 -24.99 7.18 9.97
N LEU A 297 -24.51 8.35 10.43
CA LEU A 297 -24.24 8.58 11.86
C LEU A 297 -25.47 8.42 12.75
N THR A 298 -26.65 8.78 12.25
CA THR A 298 -27.92 8.63 12.97
C THR A 298 -28.36 7.16 13.07
N LEU A 299 -28.09 6.38 12.03
CA LEU A 299 -28.49 4.98 11.92
C LEU A 299 -27.46 4.02 12.55
N GLY A 300 -26.18 4.38 12.57
CA GLY A 300 -25.07 3.56 13.08
C GLY A 300 -24.38 2.78 11.96
N GLY A 301 -24.00 1.54 12.23
CA GLY A 301 -23.29 0.68 11.26
C GLY A 301 -21.81 1.01 11.06
N ASP A 302 -21.18 1.72 12.01
CA ASP A 302 -19.77 2.13 11.92
C ASP A 302 -18.80 0.93 11.73
N ALA A 303 -19.13 -0.21 12.35
CA ALA A 303 -18.36 -1.45 12.23
C ALA A 303 -18.35 -2.02 10.80
N TRP A 304 -19.32 -1.62 9.96
CA TRP A 304 -19.52 -2.07 8.59
C TRP A 304 -19.11 -1.02 7.55
N LEU A 305 -18.35 -0.01 7.95
CA LEU A 305 -17.74 0.96 7.04
C LEU A 305 -16.30 0.57 6.72
N SER A 306 -15.94 0.66 5.44
CA SER A 306 -14.54 0.59 5.02
C SER A 306 -13.73 1.72 5.66
N ASP A 307 -12.40 1.53 5.76
CA ASP A 307 -11.52 2.60 6.24
C ASP A 307 -11.72 3.86 5.39
N ASP A 308 -11.74 3.69 4.07
CA ASP A 308 -11.93 4.78 3.12
C ASP A 308 -13.28 5.50 3.33
N SER A 309 -14.39 4.80 3.55
CA SER A 309 -15.67 5.43 3.91
C SER A 309 -15.58 6.24 5.21
N GLN A 310 -14.93 5.70 6.25
CA GLN A 310 -14.74 6.41 7.52
C GLN A 310 -13.90 7.69 7.34
N GLU A 311 -12.81 7.63 6.56
CA GLU A 311 -12.00 8.80 6.25
C GLU A 311 -12.77 9.84 5.41
N TRP A 312 -13.51 9.41 4.39
CA TRP A 312 -14.34 10.30 3.56
C TRP A 312 -15.45 10.96 4.36
N ARG A 313 -16.01 10.29 5.37
CA ARG A 313 -16.95 10.92 6.30
C ARG A 313 -16.35 12.14 6.99
N VAL A 314 -15.11 12.02 7.48
CA VAL A 314 -14.40 13.15 8.10
C VAL A 314 -14.10 14.23 7.07
N ARG A 315 -13.60 13.87 5.87
CA ARG A 315 -13.31 14.84 4.80
C ARG A 315 -14.55 15.61 4.34
N THR A 316 -15.71 14.95 4.27
CA THR A 316 -16.99 15.59 3.93
C THR A 316 -17.41 16.58 5.02
N ALA A 317 -17.30 16.21 6.30
CA ALA A 317 -17.60 17.12 7.41
C ALA A 317 -16.65 18.33 7.45
N LEU A 318 -15.34 18.11 7.21
CA LEU A 318 -14.33 19.16 7.11
C LEU A 318 -14.67 20.15 5.98
N ARG A 319 -15.00 19.66 4.79
CA ARG A 319 -15.37 20.49 3.64
C ARG A 319 -16.63 21.32 3.90
N ALA A 320 -17.56 20.79 4.71
CA ALA A 320 -18.78 21.48 5.12
C ALA A 320 -18.57 22.47 6.29
N GLY A 321 -17.40 22.47 6.94
CA GLY A 321 -17.16 23.24 8.16
C GLY A 321 -17.95 22.76 9.38
N ASP A 322 -18.46 21.52 9.36
CA ASP A 322 -19.26 20.95 10.44
C ASP A 322 -18.34 20.32 11.51
N TRP A 323 -17.73 21.18 12.34
CA TRP A 323 -16.75 20.77 13.35
C TRP A 323 -17.29 19.74 14.36
N LYS A 324 -18.59 19.81 14.68
CA LYS A 324 -19.24 18.82 15.53
C LYS A 324 -19.25 17.45 14.86
N MET A 325 -19.62 17.40 13.58
CA MET A 325 -19.59 16.15 12.81
C MET A 325 -18.16 15.64 12.58
N VAL A 326 -17.17 16.52 12.40
CA VAL A 326 -15.75 16.13 12.33
C VAL A 326 -15.35 15.38 13.60
N ARG A 327 -15.63 15.96 14.78
CA ARG A 327 -15.32 15.31 16.06
C ARG A 327 -16.03 13.96 16.21
N GLN A 328 -17.34 13.92 15.93
CA GLN A 328 -18.12 12.68 16.00
C GLN A 328 -17.61 11.60 15.04
N ALA A 329 -17.28 11.98 13.80
CA ALA A 329 -16.79 11.05 12.79
C ALA A 329 -15.44 10.43 13.18
N ILE A 330 -14.54 11.22 13.78
CA ILE A 330 -13.23 10.74 14.29
C ILE A 330 -13.40 9.91 15.57
N ASP A 331 -14.32 10.28 16.48
CA ASP A 331 -14.63 9.45 17.67
C ASP A 331 -15.17 8.07 17.29
N LYS A 332 -15.82 7.95 16.12
CA LYS A 332 -16.35 6.70 15.56
C LYS A 332 -15.39 5.98 14.62
N MET A 333 -14.19 6.52 14.38
CA MET A 333 -13.18 5.81 13.58
C MET A 333 -12.67 4.58 14.33
N ARG A 334 -12.37 3.52 13.58
CA ARG A 334 -11.62 2.37 14.14
C ARG A 334 -10.30 2.87 14.75
N PRO A 335 -9.92 2.41 15.95
CA PRO A 335 -8.67 2.85 16.59
C PRO A 335 -7.44 2.66 15.69
N THR A 336 -7.34 1.50 15.02
CA THR A 336 -6.25 1.21 14.08
C THR A 336 -6.15 2.19 12.91
N LEU A 337 -7.29 2.70 12.43
CA LEU A 337 -7.33 3.73 11.38
C LEU A 337 -6.96 5.10 11.94
N ARG A 338 -7.53 5.45 13.10
CA ARG A 338 -7.32 6.75 13.77
C ARG A 338 -5.85 6.95 14.15
N ASP A 339 -5.20 5.92 14.66
CA ASP A 339 -3.82 5.98 15.16
C ASP A 339 -2.77 5.93 14.04
N ARG A 340 -3.15 5.44 12.85
CA ARG A 340 -2.24 5.29 11.70
C ARG A 340 -1.85 6.62 11.06
N ASP A 341 -2.73 7.61 11.07
CA ASP A 341 -2.52 8.89 10.39
C ASP A 341 -2.67 10.08 11.36
N PRO A 342 -1.60 10.87 11.59
CA PRO A 342 -1.65 12.05 12.46
C PRO A 342 -2.64 13.12 11.97
N ALA A 343 -3.10 13.07 10.72
CA ALA A 343 -4.18 13.89 10.21
C ALA A 343 -5.40 13.89 11.13
N TRP A 344 -5.80 12.70 11.62
CA TRP A 344 -6.99 12.56 12.44
C TRP A 344 -6.80 13.16 13.83
N THR A 345 -5.60 13.07 14.39
CA THR A 345 -5.26 13.73 15.67
C THR A 345 -5.29 15.25 15.51
N TYR A 346 -4.71 15.78 14.43
CA TYR A 346 -4.73 17.21 14.12
C TYR A 346 -6.16 17.73 13.94
N TRP A 347 -6.96 17.10 13.07
CA TRP A 347 -8.32 17.54 12.79
C TRP A 347 -9.26 17.36 13.99
N TYR A 348 -9.01 16.37 14.85
CA TYR A 348 -9.71 16.25 16.13
C TYR A 348 -9.39 17.42 17.06
N GLY A 349 -8.11 17.79 17.20
CA GLY A 349 -7.69 18.98 17.93
C GLY A 349 -8.34 20.27 17.39
N ARG A 350 -8.39 20.42 16.07
CA ARG A 350 -9.09 21.55 15.40
C ARG A 350 -10.58 21.59 15.72
N ALA A 351 -11.25 20.44 15.72
CA ALA A 351 -12.67 20.36 16.06
C ALA A 351 -12.92 20.68 17.56
N LEU A 352 -12.04 20.24 18.46
CA LEU A 352 -12.09 20.59 19.88
C LEU A 352 -11.90 22.10 20.10
N LYS A 353 -10.96 22.72 19.38
CA LYS A 353 -10.72 24.17 19.41
C LYS A 353 -11.95 24.95 18.93
N ALA A 354 -12.62 24.49 17.87
CA ALA A 354 -13.87 25.07 17.39
C ALA A 354 -15.02 24.95 18.42
N ASP A 355 -15.01 23.91 19.26
CA ASP A 355 -15.92 23.71 20.39
C ASP A 355 -15.49 24.45 21.68
N ASN A 356 -14.50 25.37 21.60
CA ASN A 356 -13.90 26.09 22.74
C ASN A 356 -13.22 25.20 23.80
N ARG A 357 -12.89 23.94 23.47
CA ARG A 357 -12.16 23.01 24.36
C ARG A 357 -10.65 23.12 24.14
N ASN A 358 -10.11 24.31 24.40
CA ASN A 358 -8.72 24.65 24.05
C ASN A 358 -7.68 23.75 24.73
N ASP A 359 -7.86 23.40 26.01
CA ASP A 359 -6.91 22.55 26.73
C ASP A 359 -6.83 21.13 26.14
N ASP A 360 -7.98 20.57 25.76
CA ASP A 360 -8.03 19.25 25.12
C ASP A 360 -7.46 19.32 23.70
N ALA A 361 -7.73 20.39 22.96
CA ALA A 361 -7.13 20.62 21.64
C ALA A 361 -5.59 20.69 21.72
N ASN A 362 -5.06 21.45 22.68
CA ASN A 362 -3.62 21.58 22.88
C ASN A 362 -2.96 20.25 23.23
N LYS A 363 -3.62 19.38 24.01
CA LYS A 363 -3.12 18.01 24.26
C LYS A 363 -2.99 17.19 22.97
N GLN A 364 -3.97 17.29 22.07
CA GLN A 364 -3.91 16.59 20.77
C GLN A 364 -2.74 17.12 19.93
N PHE A 365 -2.60 18.45 19.80
CA PHE A 365 -1.50 19.04 19.05
C PHE A 365 -0.14 18.67 19.65
N GLN A 366 -0.02 18.70 20.98
CA GLN A 366 1.23 18.36 21.67
C GLN A 366 1.65 16.89 21.44
N SER A 367 0.71 15.96 21.28
CA SER A 367 1.05 14.54 21.03
C SER A 367 1.66 14.26 19.65
N ILE A 368 1.47 15.17 18.68
CA ILE A 368 2.03 15.03 17.32
C ILE A 368 3.02 16.16 16.97
N ALA A 369 3.12 17.18 17.82
CA ALA A 369 4.13 18.23 17.69
C ALA A 369 5.53 17.62 17.73
N GLY A 370 6.43 18.15 16.90
CA GLY A 370 7.79 17.61 16.72
C GLY A 370 7.90 16.48 15.70
N GLN A 371 6.78 15.92 15.22
CA GLN A 371 6.82 15.06 14.03
C GLN A 371 7.09 15.89 12.78
N PHE A 372 7.97 15.41 11.89
CA PHE A 372 8.36 16.12 10.67
C PHE A 372 7.43 15.89 9.46
N ASN A 373 6.25 15.32 9.69
CA ASN A 373 5.20 15.23 8.67
C ASN A 373 4.33 16.50 8.67
N PHE A 374 3.54 16.68 7.62
CA PHE A 374 2.70 17.86 7.42
C PHE A 374 1.85 18.24 8.64
N TYR A 375 1.15 17.27 9.24
CA TYR A 375 0.24 17.54 10.36
C TYR A 375 0.96 17.75 11.70
N GLY A 376 2.12 17.14 11.90
CA GLY A 376 2.97 17.44 13.07
C GLY A 376 3.51 18.86 13.05
N GLN A 377 3.88 19.36 11.86
CA GLN A 377 4.32 20.75 11.67
C GLN A 377 3.15 21.73 11.87
N LEU A 378 1.96 21.45 11.32
CA LEU A 378 0.77 22.28 11.59
C LEU A 378 0.36 22.27 13.07
N ALA A 379 0.47 21.13 13.75
CA ALA A 379 0.21 21.06 15.19
C ALA A 379 1.20 21.91 16.00
N GLN A 380 2.47 21.98 15.57
CA GLN A 380 3.47 22.87 16.16
C GLN A 380 3.06 24.35 16.02
N GLU A 381 2.59 24.75 14.84
CA GLU A 381 2.09 26.10 14.59
C GLU A 381 0.83 26.43 15.42
N GLU A 382 -0.10 25.49 15.58
CA GLU A 382 -1.30 25.66 16.41
C GLU A 382 -0.96 25.89 17.90
N LEU A 383 0.20 25.43 18.36
CA LEU A 383 0.76 25.69 19.69
C LEU A 383 1.58 26.99 19.77
N GLY A 384 1.65 27.77 18.67
CA GLY A 384 2.42 29.01 18.59
C GLY A 384 3.94 28.80 18.50
N GLN A 385 4.39 27.57 18.23
CA GLN A 385 5.80 27.23 18.09
C GLN A 385 6.25 27.41 16.63
N ARG A 386 7.53 27.72 16.43
CA ARG A 386 8.11 27.86 15.07
C ARG A 386 8.62 26.53 14.56
N ILE A 387 8.38 26.26 13.28
CA ILE A 387 9.01 25.17 12.56
C ILE A 387 10.51 25.46 12.41
N THR A 388 11.35 24.53 12.83
CA THR A 388 12.82 24.65 12.75
C THR A 388 13.44 23.36 12.24
N VAL A 389 14.55 23.48 11.51
CA VAL A 389 15.37 22.32 11.13
C VAL A 389 16.10 21.80 12.38
N PRO A 390 16.04 20.51 12.71
CA PRO A 390 16.74 19.97 13.88
C PRO A 390 18.27 20.01 13.68
N PRO A 391 19.05 19.93 14.78
CA PRO A 391 20.50 19.87 14.72
C PRO A 391 20.99 18.73 13.80
N LYS A 392 21.97 19.03 12.95
CA LYS A 392 22.59 18.05 12.07
C LYS A 392 23.50 17.12 12.88
N THR A 393 23.24 15.83 12.78
CA THR A 393 24.11 14.76 13.26
C THR A 393 25.07 14.34 12.17
N THR A 394 26.34 14.15 12.51
CA THR A 394 27.38 13.68 11.57
C THR A 394 27.92 12.31 11.97
N VAL A 395 28.37 11.58 10.96
CA VAL A 395 29.02 10.27 11.07
C VAL A 395 30.40 10.34 10.43
N THR A 396 31.30 9.46 10.87
CA THR A 396 32.68 9.35 10.38
C THR A 396 32.76 8.47 9.14
N ASP A 397 33.82 8.64 8.33
CA ASP A 397 34.07 7.77 7.18
C ASP A 397 34.20 6.29 7.57
N ALA A 398 34.75 6.00 8.76
CA ALA A 398 34.85 4.65 9.29
C ALA A 398 33.47 4.02 9.54
N GLU A 399 32.53 4.77 10.09
CA GLU A 399 31.14 4.33 10.30
C GLU A 399 30.42 4.07 8.96
N ILE A 400 30.67 4.93 7.96
CA ILE A 400 30.12 4.76 6.60
C ILE A 400 30.70 3.49 5.94
N ASP A 401 32.02 3.27 6.05
CA ASP A 401 32.69 2.12 5.44
C ASP A 401 32.33 0.79 6.14
N VAL A 402 31.89 0.82 7.41
CA VAL A 402 31.34 -0.36 8.08
C VAL A 402 30.04 -0.82 7.42
N MET A 403 29.21 0.10 6.90
CA MET A 403 27.96 -0.26 6.22
C MET A 403 28.22 -1.23 5.06
N GLY A 404 29.17 -0.91 4.17
CA GLY A 404 29.52 -1.80 3.06
C GLY A 404 30.20 -3.11 3.45
N ARG A 405 30.89 -3.14 4.60
CA ARG A 405 31.68 -4.31 5.04
C ARG A 405 30.87 -5.32 5.85
N ASN A 406 29.99 -4.85 6.73
CA ASN A 406 29.29 -5.71 7.68
C ASN A 406 27.85 -6.04 7.26
N HIS A 407 27.32 -5.36 6.24
CA HIS A 407 25.95 -5.55 5.74
C HIS A 407 25.97 -6.01 4.28
N PRO A 408 26.18 -7.32 4.03
CA PRO A 408 26.31 -7.86 2.67
C PRO A 408 25.06 -7.63 1.81
N GLY A 409 23.88 -7.44 2.40
CA GLY A 409 22.65 -7.06 1.70
C GLY A 409 22.76 -5.73 0.96
N PHE A 410 23.55 -4.76 1.43
CA PHE A 410 23.78 -3.54 0.65
C PHE A 410 24.56 -3.81 -0.64
N GLY A 411 25.53 -4.72 -0.60
CA GLY A 411 26.26 -5.18 -1.79
C GLY A 411 25.33 -5.87 -2.79
N ARG A 412 24.46 -6.77 -2.30
CA ARG A 412 23.43 -7.43 -3.12
C ARG A 412 22.44 -6.42 -3.71
N ALA A 413 21.98 -5.46 -2.91
CA ALA A 413 21.09 -4.39 -3.35
C ALA A 413 21.72 -3.57 -4.48
N LYS A 414 22.99 -3.14 -4.32
CA LYS A 414 23.71 -2.41 -5.36
C LYS A 414 23.79 -3.22 -6.65
N ARG A 415 24.14 -4.52 -6.58
CA ARG A 415 24.20 -5.39 -7.75
C ARG A 415 22.85 -5.46 -8.47
N LEU A 416 21.75 -5.58 -7.72
CA LEU A 416 20.41 -5.59 -8.28
C LEU A 416 20.02 -4.24 -8.90
N TYR A 417 20.46 -3.12 -8.31
CA TYR A 417 20.26 -1.79 -8.90
C TYR A 417 21.04 -1.60 -10.20
N ASP A 418 22.28 -2.10 -10.28
CA ASP A 418 23.09 -2.07 -11.51
C ASP A 418 22.39 -2.83 -12.67
N LEU A 419 21.51 -3.79 -12.35
CA LEU A 419 20.68 -4.56 -13.29
C LEU A 419 19.26 -3.99 -13.48
N ASN A 420 18.97 -2.82 -12.91
CA ASN A 420 17.64 -2.20 -12.89
C ASN A 420 16.54 -3.07 -12.21
N LEU A 421 16.94 -3.98 -11.31
CA LEU A 421 16.06 -4.84 -10.53
C LEU A 421 15.73 -4.18 -9.17
N ARG A 422 15.07 -3.02 -9.23
CA ARG A 422 14.82 -2.19 -8.03
C ARG A 422 13.94 -2.84 -6.96
N PHE A 423 12.98 -3.67 -7.32
CA PHE A 423 12.11 -4.32 -6.34
C PHE A 423 12.91 -5.24 -5.43
N GLU A 424 13.74 -6.08 -6.03
CA GLU A 424 14.66 -6.98 -5.36
C GLU A 424 15.72 -6.18 -4.58
N GLY A 425 16.33 -5.14 -5.19
CA GLY A 425 17.32 -4.29 -4.53
C GLY A 425 16.77 -3.56 -3.30
N ASN A 426 15.55 -3.03 -3.38
CA ASN A 426 14.89 -2.38 -2.24
C ASN A 426 14.63 -3.34 -1.10
N ARG A 427 14.31 -4.60 -1.40
CA ARG A 427 14.10 -5.63 -0.38
C ARG A 427 15.40 -5.90 0.39
N GLU A 428 16.52 -6.07 -0.31
CA GLU A 428 17.84 -6.25 0.32
C GLU A 428 18.28 -5.02 1.11
N TRP A 429 18.15 -3.82 0.54
CA TRP A 429 18.52 -2.58 1.25
C TRP A 429 17.69 -2.39 2.52
N ASN A 430 16.37 -2.48 2.42
CA ASN A 430 15.48 -2.32 3.57
C ASN A 430 15.67 -3.41 4.63
N TRP A 431 16.14 -4.59 4.22
CA TRP A 431 16.43 -5.69 5.13
C TRP A 431 17.56 -5.34 6.09
N GLU A 432 18.63 -4.73 5.57
CA GLU A 432 19.78 -4.29 6.36
C GLU A 432 19.43 -3.14 7.31
N LEU A 433 18.54 -2.23 6.90
CA LEU A 433 18.13 -1.10 7.74
C LEU A 433 17.32 -1.49 8.99
N ARG A 434 16.90 -2.76 9.12
CA ARG A 434 16.13 -3.17 10.29
C ARG A 434 16.99 -3.12 11.55
N ASN A 435 16.40 -2.60 12.62
CA ASN A 435 17.00 -2.52 13.95
C ASN A 435 18.26 -1.65 14.04
N MET A 436 18.62 -0.92 12.98
CA MET A 436 19.68 0.10 13.03
C MET A 436 19.26 1.25 13.94
N SER A 437 20.21 1.75 14.73
CA SER A 437 20.11 3.02 15.45
C SER A 437 20.02 4.20 14.48
N ASP A 438 19.61 5.38 14.97
CA ASP A 438 19.57 6.57 14.11
C ASP A 438 20.95 6.92 13.53
N ARG A 439 22.02 6.75 14.33
CA ARG A 439 23.40 6.95 13.90
C ARG A 439 23.80 5.98 12.77
N GLU A 440 23.45 4.70 12.89
CA GLU A 440 23.67 3.71 11.82
C GLU A 440 22.83 4.00 10.57
N LEU A 441 21.58 4.45 10.73
CA LEU A 441 20.71 4.85 9.61
C LEU A 441 21.28 6.06 8.86
N ILE A 442 21.90 7.01 9.57
CA ILE A 442 22.62 8.14 8.96
C ILE A 442 23.86 7.63 8.21
N ALA A 443 24.64 6.72 8.81
CA ALA A 443 25.78 6.09 8.13
C ALA A 443 25.35 5.32 6.87
N ALA A 444 24.24 4.59 6.91
CA ALA A 444 23.67 3.89 5.76
C ALA A 444 23.16 4.87 4.69
N ALA A 445 22.56 6.00 5.08
CA ALA A 445 22.15 7.06 4.16
C ALA A 445 23.34 7.68 3.42
N GLU A 446 24.42 7.97 4.17
CA GLU A 446 25.68 8.46 3.63
C GLU A 446 26.36 7.44 2.71
N TYR A 447 26.33 6.16 3.09
CA TYR A 447 26.81 5.07 2.23
C TYR A 447 26.02 5.02 0.91
N GLY A 448 24.69 5.10 0.97
CA GLY A 448 23.84 5.21 -0.23
C GLY A 448 24.22 6.43 -1.09
N ARG A 449 24.54 7.56 -0.47
CA ARG A 449 24.95 8.79 -1.17
C ARG A 449 26.29 8.60 -1.88
N LYS A 450 27.27 7.95 -1.22
CA LYS A 450 28.58 7.59 -1.79
C LYS A 450 28.45 6.67 -3.00
N LEU A 451 27.42 5.80 -3.03
CA LEU A 451 27.09 4.93 -4.16
C LEU A 451 26.27 5.62 -5.27
N GLY A 452 25.86 6.88 -5.08
CA GLY A 452 24.98 7.59 -6.03
C GLY A 452 23.51 7.16 -5.96
N LEU A 453 23.11 6.42 -4.92
CA LEU A 453 21.74 5.91 -4.71
C LEU A 453 20.93 6.89 -3.86
N LEU A 454 20.55 8.03 -4.44
CA LEU A 454 19.88 9.12 -3.72
C LEU A 454 18.54 8.71 -3.09
N ASP A 455 17.79 7.83 -3.73
CA ASP A 455 16.54 7.32 -3.18
C ASP A 455 16.77 6.47 -1.93
N ARG A 456 17.90 5.74 -1.89
CA ARG A 456 18.33 4.99 -0.71
C ARG A 456 18.88 5.89 0.39
N THR A 457 19.57 6.97 0.03
CA THR A 457 19.96 8.04 0.98
C THR A 457 18.72 8.57 1.70
N VAL A 458 17.72 9.01 0.94
CA VAL A 458 16.48 9.56 1.51
C VAL A 458 15.73 8.51 2.32
N ASN A 459 15.58 7.29 1.78
CA ASN A 459 14.88 6.20 2.46
C ASN A 459 15.50 5.83 3.82
N SER A 460 16.83 5.81 3.90
CA SER A 460 17.54 5.46 5.14
C SER A 460 17.47 6.62 6.15
N ALA A 461 17.68 7.86 5.70
CA ALA A 461 17.60 9.04 6.56
C ALA A 461 16.19 9.32 7.08
N ASP A 462 15.14 9.02 6.30
CA ASP A 462 13.73 9.20 6.69
C ASP A 462 13.31 8.27 7.85
N LYS A 463 14.07 7.19 8.10
CA LYS A 463 13.78 6.25 9.20
C LYS A 463 14.23 6.72 10.57
N THR A 464 15.09 7.75 10.65
CA THR A 464 15.62 8.19 11.94
C THR A 464 14.54 8.85 12.81
N ARG A 465 14.67 8.81 14.14
CA ARG A 465 13.62 9.27 15.07
C ARG A 465 14.03 10.46 15.93
N ALA A 466 15.25 10.46 16.45
CA ALA A 466 15.79 11.45 17.38
C ALA A 466 17.04 12.16 16.81
N GLU A 467 17.95 11.43 16.18
CA GLU A 467 19.11 12.01 15.50
C GLU A 467 18.80 12.19 14.00
N HIS A 468 19.16 13.35 13.43
CA HIS A 468 18.79 13.68 12.06
C HIS A 468 19.93 14.35 11.29
N ASP A 469 19.95 14.08 9.98
CA ASP A 469 20.60 14.95 9.02
C ASP A 469 19.60 15.29 7.90
N PHE A 470 19.07 16.52 7.94
CA PHE A 470 18.08 16.96 6.96
C PHE A 470 18.67 17.16 5.56
N SER A 471 19.99 17.31 5.43
CA SER A 471 20.64 17.33 4.12
C SER A 471 20.60 15.97 3.41
N LEU A 472 20.39 14.87 4.17
CA LEU A 472 20.20 13.52 3.62
C LEU A 472 18.72 13.19 3.39
N ARG A 473 17.81 13.74 4.21
CA ARG A 473 16.36 13.59 4.03
C ARG A 473 15.84 14.40 2.85
N PHE A 474 16.39 15.60 2.66
CA PHE A 474 15.98 16.56 1.63
C PHE A 474 17.20 17.01 0.81
N PRO A 475 17.87 16.08 0.08
CA PRO A 475 19.02 16.44 -0.73
C PRO A 475 18.58 17.36 -1.88
N THR A 476 19.47 18.24 -2.30
CA THR A 476 19.23 19.19 -3.40
C THR A 476 20.20 18.94 -4.56
N PRO A 477 20.15 17.76 -5.23
CA PRO A 477 20.98 17.50 -6.39
C PRO A 477 20.58 18.44 -7.54
N PHE A 478 21.52 18.72 -8.43
CA PHE A 478 21.30 19.56 -9.62
C PHE A 478 20.82 20.99 -9.32
N LEU A 479 21.19 21.57 -8.16
CA LEU A 479 20.74 22.89 -7.70
C LEU A 479 20.76 23.97 -8.79
N ASN A 480 21.88 24.10 -9.50
CA ASN A 480 22.02 25.11 -10.55
C ASN A 480 21.03 24.93 -11.72
N VAL A 481 20.66 23.68 -12.03
CA VAL A 481 19.70 23.37 -13.09
C VAL A 481 18.28 23.60 -12.60
N VAL A 482 17.95 23.14 -11.39
CA VAL A 482 16.60 23.32 -10.82
C VAL A 482 16.31 24.81 -10.60
N GLN A 483 17.24 25.55 -10.01
CA GLN A 483 17.13 27.00 -9.77
C GLN A 483 16.84 27.76 -11.07
N ARG A 484 17.64 27.54 -12.12
CA ARG A 484 17.46 28.20 -13.41
C ARG A 484 16.08 27.97 -14.01
N ASN A 485 15.58 26.74 -13.95
CA ASN A 485 14.26 26.41 -14.51
C ASN A 485 13.12 26.94 -13.64
N ALA A 486 13.27 26.91 -12.31
CA ALA A 486 12.29 27.46 -11.38
C ALA A 486 12.16 28.98 -11.55
N ASP A 487 13.28 29.71 -11.64
CA ASP A 487 13.31 31.16 -11.85
C ASP A 487 12.66 31.54 -13.19
N ALA A 488 12.91 30.77 -14.25
CA ALA A 488 12.37 31.03 -15.58
C ALA A 488 10.82 31.00 -15.64
N VAL A 489 10.17 30.32 -14.69
CA VAL A 489 8.70 30.21 -14.61
C VAL A 489 8.11 30.85 -13.35
N GLY A 490 8.94 31.53 -12.54
CA GLY A 490 8.51 32.17 -11.29
C GLY A 490 8.07 31.19 -10.19
N LEU A 491 8.62 29.98 -10.20
CA LEU A 491 8.33 28.93 -9.22
C LEU A 491 9.29 29.02 -8.03
N ASP A 492 8.78 28.92 -6.80
CA ASP A 492 9.62 28.81 -5.61
C ASP A 492 10.47 27.52 -5.66
N ILE A 493 11.79 27.64 -5.49
CA ILE A 493 12.70 26.49 -5.61
C ILE A 493 12.48 25.44 -4.51
N ALA A 494 12.09 25.83 -3.30
CA ALA A 494 11.79 24.88 -2.23
C ALA A 494 10.52 24.09 -2.58
N TRP A 495 9.52 24.74 -3.20
CA TRP A 495 8.35 24.02 -3.72
C TRP A 495 8.72 23.06 -4.86
N ALA A 496 9.58 23.49 -5.80
CA ALA A 496 10.07 22.64 -6.89
C ALA A 496 10.79 21.39 -6.35
N TYR A 497 11.71 21.55 -5.38
CA TYR A 497 12.39 20.42 -4.74
C TYR A 497 11.44 19.51 -3.96
N GLY A 498 10.46 20.08 -3.26
CA GLY A 498 9.43 19.31 -2.56
C GLY A 498 8.69 18.37 -3.52
N LEU A 499 8.33 18.88 -4.71
CA LEU A 499 7.67 18.10 -5.75
C LEU A 499 8.59 17.03 -6.35
N ILE A 500 9.80 17.38 -6.77
CA ILE A 500 10.78 16.43 -7.34
C ILE A 500 11.07 15.29 -6.36
N ARG A 501 11.31 15.63 -5.09
CA ARG A 501 11.51 14.63 -4.02
C ARG A 501 10.30 13.72 -3.93
N GLN A 502 9.08 14.27 -3.96
CA GLN A 502 7.86 13.48 -3.81
C GLN A 502 7.64 12.51 -4.98
N GLU A 503 7.88 12.95 -6.22
CA GLU A 503 7.61 12.18 -7.43
C GLU A 503 8.65 11.08 -7.69
N SER A 504 9.95 11.40 -7.57
CA SER A 504 11.02 10.48 -8.00
C SER A 504 12.01 10.12 -6.91
N ARG A 505 12.02 10.83 -5.76
CA ARG A 505 13.13 10.78 -4.79
C ARG A 505 14.50 10.97 -5.47
N PHE A 506 14.54 11.81 -6.51
CA PHE A 506 15.72 12.14 -7.34
C PHE A 506 16.27 11.00 -8.20
N ILE A 507 15.47 9.97 -8.43
CA ILE A 507 15.78 8.92 -9.40
C ILE A 507 15.55 9.47 -10.82
N MET A 508 16.61 9.60 -11.60
CA MET A 508 16.55 10.08 -13.00
C MET A 508 15.80 9.13 -13.96
N ASP A 509 15.72 7.84 -13.63
CA ASP A 509 14.97 6.83 -14.37
C ASP A 509 13.73 6.33 -13.59
N ALA A 510 13.05 7.22 -12.85
CA ALA A 510 11.82 6.86 -12.18
C ALA A 510 10.73 6.61 -13.22
N ARG A 511 10.26 5.35 -13.32
CA ARG A 511 9.05 5.00 -14.07
C ARG A 511 7.95 4.70 -13.07
N SER A 512 6.88 5.50 -13.09
CA SER A 512 5.68 5.16 -12.33
C SER A 512 5.00 3.91 -12.91
N SER A 513 4.16 3.25 -12.12
CA SER A 513 3.35 2.10 -12.59
C SER A 513 2.42 2.44 -13.76
N VAL A 514 2.15 3.73 -13.98
CA VAL A 514 1.34 4.28 -15.10
C VAL A 514 2.20 4.87 -16.23
N GLY A 515 3.52 4.65 -16.22
CA GLY A 515 4.41 4.98 -17.33
C GLY A 515 4.89 6.45 -17.39
N HIS A 516 4.67 7.25 -16.35
CA HIS A 516 5.31 8.57 -16.28
C HIS A 516 6.82 8.38 -16.06
N ARG A 517 7.61 9.05 -16.90
CA ARG A 517 9.03 9.33 -16.65
C ARG A 517 9.07 10.68 -15.94
N ALA A 518 9.57 10.70 -14.71
CA ALA A 518 9.80 11.93 -13.96
C ALA A 518 11.17 12.52 -14.33
#